data_AF-A0A922LA61-F1
#
_entry.id   AF-A0A922LA61-F1
#
_cell.length_a   1.000
_cell.length_b   1.000
_cell.length_c   1.000
_cell.angle_alpha   90.00
_cell.angle_beta   90.00
_cell.angle_gamma   90.00
#
_symmetry.space_group_name_H-M   'P 1'
#
loop_
_entity.id
_entity.type
_entity.pdbx_description
1 polymer ?
#
loop_
_entity_poly.entity_id
_entity_poly.type
_entity_poly.pdbx_seq_one_letter_code
_entity_poly.pdbx_strand_id
1 'polypeptide(L)'
;MFNIVVGRRLIQKWQSLSIFWPNHTTTIYSSIIRTFAASVSKRIEERKLGRLAVLRNAINEIYVSSVSDSKSFDWHDVCKQLYERQIHFPTNFEFALLSAFDVNKVQMYDEQYQLDADLFQKIANFVAESETLRSNKIASVRFCVFLSQYPQYLSDQQLEFIRQIALSVAEDSVQIKPVVIDIVKALAQSSAENCRLACQLLPRFLASRKHAFSLRLELIQILFQSLINHQLSEELLLFLRENSPFINDIDLTTVGKLISLIAKTRLSRKFSRQNLIEMIKCLSDLHTPLLADDMVILVDKLLKQKLGYQNIQDVQIDPKKGICPCCGNQLTGLNNEEFYQLKHHFKSIIFDSNDKYMMDNLTEYHLQLMDFETKTLIDNDEVNNSKPRYDLIVDGLNVSYRRSKSIVNDKTGLRTFAKVYKVKDIDNQIVTLMEQNRLTYRYERILLIGRQHMKSWFQLRRMCQRHPDRIDLSLLLDRTRDDNYILYAAIQHPHTMILSSDHFKDHRNKFTDWYRNGSFDSQNNDENESRPNLGLLFKRWLKSRQIRIEQGMMLRYPNQFDTKIHVHHNDESKLPILHIPVVLVPDPYDNDDHKIGWICANQS
;
A
#
# COMPACT_ATOMS: atom_id res chain seq x y z
N MET A 1 -26.56 -6.22 -31.08
CA MET A 1 -27.90 -6.79 -30.82
C MET A 1 -27.90 -8.32 -30.64
N PHE A 2 -27.12 -9.09 -31.39
CA PHE A 2 -27.12 -10.58 -31.31
C PHE A 2 -26.79 -11.17 -29.91
N ASN A 3 -25.96 -10.50 -29.11
CA ASN A 3 -25.50 -11.03 -27.81
C ASN A 3 -26.42 -10.71 -26.61
N ILE A 4 -27.34 -9.76 -26.72
CA ILE A 4 -28.35 -9.47 -25.69
C ILE A 4 -29.48 -10.52 -25.74
N VAL A 5 -29.73 -11.09 -26.92
CA VAL A 5 -30.76 -12.13 -27.14
C VAL A 5 -30.33 -13.48 -26.55
N VAL A 6 -29.04 -13.82 -26.60
CA VAL A 6 -28.49 -15.05 -25.98
C VAL A 6 -28.55 -14.97 -24.45
N GLY A 7 -28.22 -13.82 -23.87
CA GLY A 7 -28.34 -13.59 -22.42
C GLY A 7 -29.79 -13.67 -21.93
N ARG A 8 -30.75 -13.09 -22.65
CA ARG A 8 -32.18 -13.18 -22.29
C ARG A 8 -32.75 -14.59 -22.43
N ARG A 9 -32.36 -15.36 -23.46
CA ARG A 9 -32.82 -16.76 -23.65
C ARG A 9 -32.25 -17.70 -22.59
N LEU A 10 -31.03 -17.49 -22.12
CA LEU A 10 -30.47 -18.25 -20.99
C LEU A 10 -31.15 -17.89 -19.67
N ILE A 11 -31.42 -16.60 -19.41
CA ILE A 11 -32.16 -16.18 -18.20
C ILE A 11 -33.58 -16.76 -18.18
N GLN A 12 -34.30 -16.76 -19.31
CA GLN A 12 -35.65 -17.34 -19.40
C GLN A 12 -35.67 -18.87 -19.25
N LYS A 13 -34.69 -19.58 -19.85
CA LYS A 13 -34.60 -21.05 -19.74
C LYS A 13 -34.13 -21.52 -18.37
N TRP A 14 -33.65 -20.62 -17.53
CA TRP A 14 -33.20 -20.89 -16.16
C TRP A 14 -34.16 -20.41 -15.08
N GLN A 15 -35.00 -19.41 -15.36
CA GLN A 15 -36.16 -19.07 -14.51
C GLN A 15 -37.15 -20.23 -14.36
N SER A 16 -37.18 -21.15 -15.33
CA SER A 16 -37.95 -22.40 -15.22
C SER A 16 -37.28 -23.45 -14.30
N LEU A 17 -36.00 -23.31 -13.95
CA LEU A 17 -35.25 -24.24 -13.09
C LEU A 17 -35.18 -23.78 -11.62
N SER A 18 -35.34 -22.47 -11.36
CA SER A 18 -35.29 -21.88 -10.00
C SER A 18 -36.49 -22.21 -9.11
N ILE A 19 -37.49 -22.94 -9.60
CA ILE A 19 -38.68 -23.35 -8.84
C ILE A 19 -38.35 -24.46 -7.81
N PHE A 20 -37.20 -25.14 -7.93
CA PHE A 20 -36.96 -26.35 -7.13
C PHE A 20 -36.10 -26.17 -5.84
N TRP A 21 -35.27 -25.12 -5.68
CA TRP A 21 -34.29 -25.04 -4.56
C TRP A 21 -34.07 -23.61 -4.03
N PRO A 22 -34.78 -23.15 -2.96
CA PRO A 22 -34.85 -21.72 -2.63
C PRO A 22 -33.72 -21.13 -1.76
N ASN A 23 -33.03 -21.89 -0.90
CA ASN A 23 -32.30 -21.27 0.23
C ASN A 23 -30.78 -21.50 0.34
N HIS A 24 -30.17 -22.33 -0.52
CA HIS A 24 -28.70 -22.53 -0.54
C HIS A 24 -28.01 -22.06 -1.83
N THR A 25 -28.80 -21.65 -2.82
CA THR A 25 -28.33 -21.31 -4.17
C THR A 25 -27.95 -19.83 -4.29
N THR A 26 -28.50 -18.92 -3.50
CA THR A 26 -28.39 -17.46 -3.70
C THR A 26 -26.96 -16.92 -3.59
N THR A 27 -26.16 -17.40 -2.63
CA THR A 27 -24.79 -16.90 -2.38
C THR A 27 -23.79 -17.42 -3.42
N ILE A 28 -23.84 -18.74 -3.71
CA ILE A 28 -23.04 -19.39 -4.77
C ILE A 28 -23.41 -18.83 -6.14
N TYR A 29 -24.71 -18.60 -6.39
CA TYR A 29 -25.24 -17.98 -7.60
C TYR A 29 -24.75 -16.54 -7.77
N SER A 30 -24.73 -15.74 -6.69
CA SER A 30 -24.16 -14.39 -6.74
C SER A 30 -22.66 -14.40 -7.08
N SER A 31 -21.91 -15.38 -6.58
CA SER A 31 -20.48 -15.54 -6.81
C SER A 31 -20.18 -15.98 -8.25
N ILE A 32 -20.93 -16.95 -8.79
CA ILE A 32 -20.79 -17.41 -10.18
C ILE A 32 -21.18 -16.29 -11.15
N ILE A 33 -22.27 -15.56 -10.88
CA ILE A 33 -22.67 -14.41 -11.70
C ILE A 33 -21.62 -13.31 -11.64
N ARG A 34 -21.07 -12.97 -10.47
CA ARG A 34 -19.98 -11.98 -10.35
C ARG A 34 -18.74 -12.43 -11.10
N THR A 35 -18.34 -13.70 -10.99
CA THR A 35 -17.15 -14.24 -11.68
C THR A 35 -17.34 -14.28 -13.19
N PHE A 36 -18.52 -14.68 -13.66
CA PHE A 36 -18.87 -14.68 -15.08
C PHE A 36 -18.97 -13.25 -15.63
N ALA A 37 -19.62 -12.33 -14.90
CA ALA A 37 -19.71 -10.92 -15.25
C ALA A 37 -18.32 -10.26 -15.28
N ALA A 38 -17.43 -10.60 -14.35
CA ALA A 38 -16.04 -10.14 -14.34
C ALA A 38 -15.26 -10.69 -15.54
N SER A 39 -15.41 -11.97 -15.89
CA SER A 39 -14.78 -12.59 -17.07
C SER A 39 -15.27 -11.98 -18.39
N VAL A 40 -16.58 -11.74 -18.52
CA VAL A 40 -17.16 -11.07 -19.69
C VAL A 40 -16.73 -9.61 -19.76
N SER A 41 -16.72 -8.88 -18.63
CA SER A 41 -16.25 -7.49 -18.56
C SER A 41 -14.77 -7.40 -18.96
N LYS A 42 -13.93 -8.31 -18.45
CA LYS A 42 -12.51 -8.40 -18.82
C LYS A 42 -12.32 -8.62 -20.32
N ARG A 43 -13.05 -9.57 -20.93
CA ARG A 43 -13.00 -9.80 -22.39
C ARG A 43 -13.48 -8.60 -23.21
N ILE A 44 -14.47 -7.86 -22.71
CA ILE A 44 -14.95 -6.63 -23.35
C ILE A 44 -13.89 -5.52 -23.26
N GLU A 45 -13.24 -5.38 -22.10
CA GLU A 45 -12.14 -4.44 -21.90
C GLU A 45 -10.93 -4.78 -22.78
N GLU A 46 -10.51 -6.03 -22.84
CA GLU A 46 -9.42 -6.49 -23.73
C GLU A 46 -9.72 -6.18 -25.20
N ARG A 47 -10.95 -6.46 -25.67
CA ARG A 47 -11.36 -6.10 -27.04
C ARG A 47 -11.38 -4.60 -27.28
N LYS A 48 -11.79 -3.81 -26.28
CA LYS A 48 -11.78 -2.35 -26.36
C LYS A 48 -10.35 -1.83 -26.44
N LEU A 49 -9.46 -2.32 -25.58
CA LEU A 49 -8.03 -1.97 -25.58
C LEU A 49 -7.37 -2.33 -26.92
N GLY A 50 -7.64 -3.52 -27.47
CA GLY A 50 -7.15 -3.92 -28.78
C GLY A 50 -7.58 -2.96 -29.91
N ARG A 51 -8.84 -2.52 -29.91
CA ARG A 51 -9.33 -1.51 -30.88
C ARG A 51 -8.66 -0.14 -30.70
N LEU A 52 -8.41 0.28 -29.46
CA LEU A 52 -7.73 1.53 -29.16
C LEU A 52 -6.25 1.50 -29.59
N ALA A 53 -5.58 0.36 -29.41
CA ALA A 53 -4.20 0.16 -29.87
C ALA A 53 -4.10 0.23 -31.40
N VAL A 54 -5.04 -0.41 -32.13
CA VAL A 54 -5.13 -0.33 -33.59
C VAL A 54 -5.35 1.11 -34.06
N LEU A 55 -6.25 1.85 -33.40
CA LEU A 55 -6.49 3.26 -33.71
C LEU A 55 -5.22 4.11 -33.52
N ARG A 56 -4.54 3.96 -32.38
CA ARG A 56 -3.30 4.67 -32.07
C ARG A 56 -2.23 4.42 -33.13
N ASN A 57 -1.99 3.16 -33.47
CA ASN A 57 -0.96 2.78 -34.45
C ASN A 57 -1.28 3.37 -35.83
N ALA A 58 -2.54 3.29 -36.26
CA ALA A 58 -2.95 3.87 -37.53
C ALA A 58 -2.77 5.39 -37.56
N ILE A 59 -3.11 6.10 -36.47
CA ILE A 59 -2.89 7.56 -36.39
C ILE A 59 -1.40 7.90 -36.43
N ASN A 60 -0.56 7.16 -35.71
CA ASN A 60 0.89 7.37 -35.74
C ASN A 60 1.47 7.13 -37.14
N GLU A 61 1.05 6.09 -37.84
CA GLU A 61 1.47 5.82 -39.22
C GLU A 61 1.05 6.95 -40.18
N ILE A 62 -0.20 7.41 -40.06
CA ILE A 62 -0.71 8.53 -40.87
C ILE A 62 0.09 9.80 -40.58
N TYR A 63 0.36 10.07 -39.31
CA TYR A 63 1.14 11.21 -38.86
C TYR A 63 2.57 11.18 -39.42
N VAL A 64 3.30 10.09 -39.21
CA VAL A 64 4.68 9.93 -39.70
C VAL A 64 4.75 10.06 -41.22
N SER A 65 3.80 9.45 -41.95
CA SER A 65 3.69 9.57 -43.40
C SER A 65 3.43 11.01 -43.85
N SER A 66 2.55 11.74 -43.17
CA SER A 66 2.26 13.14 -43.50
C SER A 66 3.49 14.04 -43.30
N VAL A 67 4.26 13.80 -42.23
CA VAL A 67 5.49 14.53 -41.91
C VAL A 67 6.58 14.22 -42.93
N SER A 68 6.78 12.95 -43.31
CA SER A 68 7.78 12.56 -44.30
C SER A 68 7.49 13.12 -45.69
N ASP A 69 6.20 13.20 -46.06
CA ASP A 69 5.75 13.75 -47.34
C ASP A 69 5.67 15.28 -47.36
N SER A 70 6.01 15.96 -46.25
CA SER A 70 5.81 17.41 -46.07
C SER A 70 4.37 17.87 -46.32
N LYS A 71 3.39 16.97 -46.10
CA LYS A 71 1.96 17.26 -46.21
C LYS A 71 1.44 17.81 -44.89
N SER A 72 0.48 18.74 -44.95
CA SER A 72 -0.22 19.19 -43.75
C SER A 72 -1.06 18.06 -43.18
N PHE A 73 -0.87 17.74 -41.90
CA PHE A 73 -1.73 16.79 -41.19
C PHE A 73 -3.13 17.38 -40.99
N ASP A 74 -4.14 16.73 -41.58
CA ASP A 74 -5.55 17.14 -41.57
C ASP A 74 -6.43 16.00 -41.02
N TRP A 75 -7.27 16.33 -40.03
CA TRP A 75 -8.17 15.38 -39.38
C TRP A 75 -9.26 14.83 -40.31
N HIS A 76 -9.67 15.57 -41.34
CA HIS A 76 -10.63 15.07 -42.32
C HIS A 76 -10.03 13.93 -43.15
N ASP A 77 -8.80 14.11 -43.63
CA ASP A 77 -8.05 13.09 -44.36
C ASP A 77 -7.71 11.89 -43.46
N VAL A 78 -7.31 12.13 -42.19
CA VAL A 78 -7.11 11.06 -41.21
C VAL A 78 -8.37 10.20 -41.04
N CYS A 79 -9.54 10.83 -40.88
CA CYS A 79 -10.80 10.09 -40.76
C CYS A 79 -11.10 9.25 -42.01
N LYS A 80 -10.83 9.79 -43.21
CA LYS A 80 -10.99 9.07 -44.47
C LYS A 80 -10.05 7.86 -44.56
N GLN A 81 -8.76 8.04 -44.26
CA GLN A 81 -7.79 6.95 -44.26
C GLN A 81 -8.12 5.87 -43.22
N LEU A 82 -8.59 6.25 -42.03
CA LEU A 82 -9.05 5.30 -41.01
C LEU A 82 -10.27 4.49 -41.50
N TYR A 83 -11.20 5.14 -42.21
CA TYR A 83 -12.36 4.48 -42.79
C TYR A 83 -11.94 3.48 -43.89
N GLU A 84 -11.02 3.85 -44.77
CA GLU A 84 -10.45 2.97 -45.81
C GLU A 84 -9.73 1.76 -45.20
N ARG A 85 -9.08 1.95 -44.04
CA ARG A 85 -8.46 0.87 -43.25
C ARG A 85 -9.46 0.05 -42.42
N GLN A 86 -10.77 0.27 -42.57
CA GLN A 86 -11.86 -0.38 -41.82
C GLN A 86 -11.81 -0.16 -40.29
N ILE A 87 -11.18 0.93 -39.85
CA ILE A 87 -11.09 1.33 -38.44
C ILE A 87 -12.24 2.31 -38.15
N HIS A 88 -13.44 1.76 -37.91
CA HIS A 88 -14.65 2.57 -37.78
C HIS A 88 -14.93 3.05 -36.34
N PHE A 89 -15.09 4.37 -36.18
CA PHE A 89 -15.56 5.04 -34.96
C PHE A 89 -16.74 5.98 -35.31
N PRO A 90 -17.99 5.47 -35.32
CA PRO A 90 -19.13 6.20 -35.89
C PRO A 90 -19.67 7.35 -35.04
N THR A 91 -19.26 7.47 -33.77
CA THR A 91 -19.63 8.58 -32.86
C THR A 91 -18.50 8.80 -31.85
N ASN A 92 -18.33 10.05 -31.38
CA ASN A 92 -17.38 10.39 -30.30
C ASN A 92 -15.92 10.06 -30.64
N PHE A 93 -15.49 10.31 -31.89
CA PHE A 93 -14.14 10.00 -32.35
C PHE A 93 -13.07 10.65 -31.46
N GLU A 94 -13.33 11.87 -31.00
CA GLU A 94 -12.51 12.63 -30.06
C GLU A 94 -12.24 11.84 -28.77
N PHE A 95 -13.24 11.14 -28.23
CA PHE A 95 -13.06 10.35 -27.00
C PHE A 95 -12.31 9.05 -27.25
N ALA A 96 -12.52 8.44 -28.42
CA ALA A 96 -11.73 7.29 -28.84
C ALA A 96 -10.27 7.70 -28.97
N LEU A 97 -10.00 8.89 -29.52
CA LEU A 97 -8.68 9.49 -29.64
C LEU A 97 -8.05 9.72 -28.25
N LEU A 98 -8.72 10.43 -27.34
CA LEU A 98 -8.23 10.62 -25.96
C LEU A 98 -7.95 9.27 -25.26
N SER A 99 -8.80 8.26 -25.47
CA SER A 99 -8.62 6.94 -24.85
C SER A 99 -7.50 6.11 -25.49
N ALA A 100 -7.25 6.30 -26.79
CA ALA A 100 -6.21 5.59 -27.53
C ALA A 100 -4.81 6.08 -27.19
N PHE A 101 -4.69 7.35 -26.77
CA PHE A 101 -3.44 7.97 -26.35
C PHE A 101 -3.32 8.13 -24.82
N ASP A 102 -4.22 7.50 -24.05
CA ASP A 102 -4.15 7.46 -22.58
C ASP A 102 -3.03 6.52 -22.11
N VAL A 103 -1.91 7.11 -21.67
CA VAL A 103 -0.68 6.39 -21.29
C VAL A 103 -0.94 5.29 -20.25
N ASN A 104 -1.88 5.50 -19.32
CA ASN A 104 -2.18 4.54 -18.24
C ASN A 104 -2.87 3.27 -18.74
N LYS A 105 -3.56 3.32 -19.88
CA LYS A 105 -4.24 2.15 -20.47
C LYS A 105 -3.34 1.38 -21.44
N VAL A 106 -2.24 1.99 -21.87
CA VAL A 106 -1.43 1.53 -23.00
C VAL A 106 -0.08 0.97 -22.58
N GLN A 107 0.46 1.36 -21.41
CA GLN A 107 1.67 0.75 -20.84
C GLN A 107 1.59 -0.78 -20.67
N MET A 108 0.39 -1.38 -20.64
CA MET A 108 0.25 -2.85 -20.63
C MET A 108 0.69 -3.54 -21.94
N TYR A 109 0.89 -2.79 -23.03
CA TYR A 109 1.21 -3.34 -24.36
C TYR A 109 2.50 -2.79 -24.98
N ASP A 110 3.00 -1.64 -24.51
CA ASP A 110 4.08 -0.92 -25.19
C ASP A 110 4.85 -0.05 -24.17
N GLU A 111 5.85 -0.64 -23.53
CA GLU A 111 6.57 -0.06 -22.38
C GLU A 111 7.38 1.21 -22.71
N GLN A 112 7.50 1.60 -23.98
CA GLN A 112 8.35 2.71 -24.42
C GLN A 112 7.63 3.80 -25.23
N TYR A 113 6.30 3.79 -25.29
CA TYR A 113 5.57 4.78 -26.10
C TYR A 113 5.59 6.19 -25.49
N GLN A 114 6.16 7.16 -26.20
CA GLN A 114 6.03 8.59 -25.93
C GLN A 114 5.33 9.29 -27.10
N LEU A 115 4.31 10.09 -26.79
CA LEU A 115 3.61 10.90 -27.79
C LEU A 115 4.45 12.10 -28.20
N ASP A 116 4.62 12.27 -29.51
CA ASP A 116 5.24 13.45 -30.11
C ASP A 116 4.48 14.74 -29.75
N ALA A 117 5.23 15.83 -29.52
CA ALA A 117 4.67 17.10 -29.06
C ALA A 117 3.72 17.76 -30.09
N ASP A 118 4.05 17.68 -31.39
CA ASP A 118 3.23 18.25 -32.46
C ASP A 118 1.97 17.39 -32.67
N LEU A 119 2.10 16.06 -32.65
CA LEU A 119 0.92 15.18 -32.68
C LEU A 119 0.01 15.40 -31.46
N PHE A 120 0.58 15.59 -30.26
CA PHE A 120 -0.18 15.95 -29.06
C PHE A 120 -0.98 17.24 -29.27
N GLN A 121 -0.36 18.30 -29.81
CA GLN A 121 -1.05 19.57 -30.06
C GLN A 121 -2.13 19.45 -31.13
N LYS A 122 -1.88 18.69 -32.21
CA LYS A 122 -2.88 18.41 -33.25
C LYS A 122 -4.11 17.71 -32.68
N ILE A 123 -3.91 16.74 -31.78
CA ILE A 123 -4.99 16.05 -31.06
C ILE A 123 -5.72 17.03 -30.13
N ALA A 124 -4.97 17.77 -29.30
CA ALA A 124 -5.54 18.66 -28.31
C ALA A 124 -6.41 19.76 -28.95
N ASN A 125 -5.93 20.38 -30.02
CA ASN A 125 -6.67 21.43 -30.73
C ASN A 125 -7.95 20.89 -31.38
N PHE A 126 -7.87 19.72 -32.02
CA PHE A 126 -9.04 19.08 -32.62
C PHE A 126 -10.10 18.73 -31.58
N VAL A 127 -9.70 18.19 -30.43
CA VAL A 127 -10.64 17.87 -29.35
C VAL A 127 -11.23 19.13 -28.71
N ALA A 128 -10.43 20.20 -28.58
CA ALA A 128 -10.88 21.49 -28.03
C ALA A 128 -11.99 22.15 -28.86
N GLU A 129 -12.01 21.90 -30.17
CA GLU A 129 -13.04 22.40 -31.09
C GLU A 129 -14.36 21.61 -31.03
N SER A 130 -14.37 20.42 -30.41
CA SER A 130 -15.54 19.55 -30.35
C SER A 130 -16.71 20.18 -29.58
N GLU A 131 -17.90 20.21 -30.18
CA GLU A 131 -19.14 20.63 -29.53
C GLU A 131 -19.48 19.75 -28.31
N THR A 132 -19.08 18.48 -28.35
CA THR A 132 -19.33 17.54 -27.25
C THR A 132 -18.54 17.94 -26.00
N LEU A 133 -17.35 18.53 -26.17
CA LEU A 133 -16.53 19.02 -25.06
C LEU A 133 -17.21 20.20 -24.36
N ARG A 134 -17.86 21.09 -25.11
CA ARG A 134 -18.53 22.30 -24.61
C ARG A 134 -19.83 21.99 -23.86
N SER A 135 -20.53 20.92 -24.26
CA SER A 135 -21.85 20.56 -23.73
C SER A 135 -21.80 19.47 -22.64
N ASN A 136 -20.67 18.79 -22.44
CA ASN A 136 -20.57 17.64 -21.53
C ASN A 136 -19.39 17.76 -20.55
N LYS A 137 -19.70 18.00 -19.27
CA LYS A 137 -18.68 18.15 -18.21
C LYS A 137 -17.78 16.91 -18.04
N ILE A 138 -18.33 15.69 -18.19
CA ILE A 138 -17.53 14.45 -18.12
C ILE A 138 -16.52 14.40 -19.27
N ALA A 139 -16.90 14.91 -20.43
CA ALA A 139 -15.98 15.04 -21.56
C ALA A 139 -14.85 16.03 -21.26
N SER A 140 -15.20 17.17 -20.67
CA SER A 140 -14.23 18.19 -20.28
C SER A 140 -13.23 17.63 -19.26
N VAL A 141 -13.69 16.85 -18.26
CA VAL A 141 -12.81 16.17 -17.29
C VAL A 141 -11.88 15.17 -17.98
N ARG A 142 -12.41 14.34 -18.89
CA ARG A 142 -11.56 13.38 -19.63
C ARG A 142 -10.51 14.07 -20.49
N PHE A 143 -10.86 15.20 -21.10
CA PHE A 143 -9.90 16.01 -21.84
C PHE A 143 -8.83 16.61 -20.92
N CYS A 144 -9.21 17.13 -19.75
CA CYS A 144 -8.25 17.58 -18.74
C CYS A 144 -7.27 16.47 -18.34
N VAL A 145 -7.77 15.24 -18.14
CA VAL A 145 -6.92 14.08 -17.83
C VAL A 145 -5.92 13.82 -18.95
N PHE A 146 -6.35 13.81 -20.21
CA PHE A 146 -5.44 13.67 -21.36
C PHE A 146 -4.38 14.77 -21.41
N LEU A 147 -4.78 16.04 -21.27
CA LEU A 147 -3.87 17.18 -21.26
C LEU A 147 -2.80 17.03 -20.18
N SER A 148 -3.20 16.61 -18.97
CA SER A 148 -2.27 16.46 -17.84
C SER A 148 -1.23 15.34 -17.99
N GLN A 149 -1.36 14.47 -18.98
CA GLN A 149 -0.36 13.42 -19.25
C GLN A 149 0.95 13.98 -19.83
N TYR A 150 0.88 15.15 -20.46
CA TYR A 150 2.01 15.81 -21.11
C TYR A 150 2.07 17.29 -20.69
N PRO A 151 2.28 17.59 -19.39
CA PRO A 151 2.22 18.95 -18.87
C PRO A 151 3.21 19.90 -19.54
N GLN A 152 4.36 19.37 -19.99
CA GLN A 152 5.39 20.14 -20.69
C GLN A 152 4.97 20.69 -22.06
N TYR A 153 3.88 20.18 -22.63
CA TYR A 153 3.37 20.65 -23.93
C TYR A 153 2.21 21.62 -23.79
N LEU A 154 1.68 21.87 -22.59
CA LEU A 154 0.45 22.65 -22.42
C LEU A 154 0.63 24.12 -22.74
N SER A 155 -0.35 24.69 -23.44
CA SER A 155 -0.49 26.13 -23.64
C SER A 155 -1.18 26.80 -22.46
N ASP A 156 -1.03 28.12 -22.31
CA ASP A 156 -1.72 28.90 -21.25
C ASP A 156 -3.24 28.75 -21.32
N GLN A 157 -3.80 28.66 -22.52
CA GLN A 157 -5.24 28.42 -22.72
C GLN A 157 -5.67 27.05 -22.21
N GLN A 158 -4.86 26.01 -22.43
CA GLN A 158 -5.12 24.66 -21.94
C GLN A 158 -4.99 24.58 -20.41
N LEU A 159 -4.01 25.29 -19.83
CA LEU A 159 -3.86 25.42 -18.37
C LEU A 159 -5.07 26.12 -17.73
N GLU A 160 -5.57 27.20 -18.35
CA GLU A 160 -6.77 27.89 -17.90
C GLU A 160 -8.03 27.04 -18.08
N PHE A 161 -8.12 26.26 -19.16
CA PHE A 161 -9.23 25.32 -19.34
C PHE A 161 -9.32 24.32 -18.19
N ILE A 162 -8.20 23.67 -17.81
CA ILE A 162 -8.18 22.73 -16.68
C ILE A 162 -8.64 23.42 -15.39
N ARG A 163 -8.18 24.65 -15.15
CA ARG A 163 -8.56 25.46 -13.99
C ARG A 163 -10.07 25.70 -13.93
N GLN A 164 -10.67 26.16 -15.03
CA GLN A 164 -12.10 26.46 -15.10
C GLN A 164 -12.95 25.21 -14.87
N ILE A 165 -12.56 24.08 -15.46
CA ILE A 165 -13.27 22.80 -15.24
C ILE A 165 -13.18 22.37 -13.77
N ALA A 166 -12.01 22.49 -13.13
CA ALA A 166 -11.85 22.14 -11.72
C ALA A 166 -12.70 23.00 -10.79
N LEU A 167 -12.77 24.32 -11.04
CA LEU A 167 -13.65 25.23 -10.29
C LEU A 167 -15.13 24.84 -10.45
N SER A 168 -15.56 24.60 -11.68
CA SER A 168 -16.94 24.18 -11.98
C SER A 168 -17.29 22.80 -11.39
N VAL A 169 -16.34 21.87 -11.26
CA VAL A 169 -16.56 20.59 -10.56
C VAL A 169 -16.60 20.78 -9.04
N ALA A 170 -15.80 21.69 -8.49
CA ALA A 170 -15.82 21.99 -7.06
C ALA A 170 -17.14 22.62 -6.59
N GLU A 171 -17.86 23.29 -7.49
CA GLU A 171 -19.18 23.90 -7.24
C GLU A 171 -20.35 22.95 -7.46
N ASP A 172 -20.12 21.73 -7.96
CA ASP A 172 -21.19 20.76 -8.19
C ASP A 172 -21.84 20.32 -6.87
N SER A 173 -23.17 20.35 -6.86
CA SER A 173 -23.98 19.86 -5.72
C SER A 173 -23.83 18.35 -5.48
N VAL A 174 -23.45 17.61 -6.52
CA VAL A 174 -23.20 16.17 -6.46
C VAL A 174 -21.80 15.87 -6.99
N GLN A 175 -20.89 15.55 -6.08
CA GLN A 175 -19.53 15.16 -6.42
C GLN A 175 -19.43 13.64 -6.61
N ILE A 176 -18.99 13.23 -7.80
CA ILE A 176 -18.76 11.83 -8.16
C ILE A 176 -17.28 11.52 -7.92
N LYS A 177 -16.97 10.58 -7.00
CA LYS A 177 -15.59 10.26 -6.56
C LYS A 177 -14.59 10.13 -7.72
N PRO A 178 -14.81 9.28 -8.76
CA PRO A 178 -13.90 9.20 -9.91
C PRO A 178 -13.66 10.52 -10.64
N VAL A 179 -14.69 11.35 -10.80
CA VAL A 179 -14.59 12.65 -11.50
C VAL A 179 -13.72 13.61 -10.69
N VAL A 180 -13.88 13.63 -9.37
CA VAL A 180 -13.07 14.46 -8.47
C VAL A 180 -11.60 14.04 -8.51
N ILE A 181 -11.32 12.74 -8.44
CA ILE A 181 -9.95 12.22 -8.52
C ILE A 181 -9.30 12.61 -9.86
N ASP A 182 -10.02 12.39 -10.96
CA ASP A 182 -9.54 12.70 -12.31
C ASP A 182 -9.21 14.19 -12.46
N ILE A 183 -10.09 15.08 -11.99
CA ILE A 183 -9.86 16.53 -12.14
C ILE A 183 -8.79 17.05 -11.18
N VAL A 184 -8.69 16.55 -9.95
CA VAL A 184 -7.61 16.93 -9.04
C VAL A 184 -6.27 16.44 -9.56
N LYS A 185 -6.21 15.21 -10.09
CA LYS A 185 -4.99 14.69 -10.73
C LYS A 185 -4.59 15.56 -11.91
N ALA A 186 -5.53 15.89 -12.79
CA ALA A 186 -5.26 16.73 -13.95
C ALA A 186 -4.77 18.12 -13.56
N LEU A 187 -5.44 18.75 -12.61
CA LEU A 187 -5.09 20.06 -12.10
C LEU A 187 -3.70 20.04 -11.42
N ALA A 188 -3.45 19.08 -10.53
CA ALA A 188 -2.23 18.98 -9.74
C ALA A 188 -0.98 18.69 -10.59
N GLN A 189 -1.11 18.01 -11.72
CA GLN A 189 0.01 17.66 -12.60
C GLN A 189 0.30 18.73 -13.67
N SER A 190 -0.68 19.58 -13.99
CA SER A 190 -0.62 20.49 -15.13
C SER A 190 0.39 21.64 -14.97
N SER A 191 0.43 22.30 -13.81
CA SER A 191 1.38 23.37 -13.50
C SER A 191 1.48 23.63 -12.00
N ALA A 192 2.49 24.39 -11.58
CA ALA A 192 2.66 24.79 -10.19
C ALA A 192 1.46 25.60 -9.67
N GLU A 193 0.97 26.57 -10.45
CA GLU A 193 -0.18 27.41 -10.10
C GLU A 193 -1.45 26.58 -9.95
N ASN A 194 -1.66 25.61 -10.84
CA ASN A 194 -2.82 24.73 -10.78
C ASN A 194 -2.69 23.75 -9.61
N CYS A 195 -1.50 23.26 -9.27
CA CYS A 195 -1.26 22.46 -8.07
C CYS A 195 -1.61 23.22 -6.78
N ARG A 196 -1.26 24.52 -6.68
CA ARG A 196 -1.66 25.37 -5.55
C ARG A 196 -3.18 25.49 -5.46
N LEU A 197 -3.86 25.72 -6.58
CA LEU A 197 -5.32 25.77 -6.61
C LEU A 197 -5.93 24.43 -6.19
N ALA A 198 -5.36 23.30 -6.62
CA ALA A 198 -5.83 21.97 -6.23
C ALA A 198 -5.78 21.78 -4.70
N CYS A 199 -4.72 22.26 -4.04
CA CYS A 199 -4.64 22.28 -2.59
C CYS A 199 -5.72 23.17 -1.94
N GLN A 200 -5.98 24.35 -2.51
CA GLN A 200 -7.02 25.26 -2.03
C GLN A 200 -8.44 24.71 -2.20
N LEU A 201 -8.69 23.91 -3.24
CA LEU A 201 -9.99 23.29 -3.51
C LEU A 201 -10.21 22.00 -2.72
N LEU A 202 -9.18 21.41 -2.11
CA LEU A 202 -9.27 20.17 -1.35
C LEU A 202 -10.43 20.18 -0.32
N PRO A 203 -10.62 21.21 0.52
CA PRO A 203 -11.74 21.24 1.46
C PRO A 203 -13.12 21.19 0.77
N ARG A 204 -13.25 21.79 -0.43
CA ARG A 204 -14.51 21.79 -1.20
C ARG A 204 -14.83 20.41 -1.76
N PHE A 205 -13.82 19.68 -2.22
CA PHE A 205 -13.97 18.29 -2.70
C PHE A 205 -14.26 17.29 -1.58
N LEU A 206 -13.94 17.65 -0.34
CA LEU A 206 -14.14 16.80 0.83
C LEU A 206 -15.40 17.18 1.64
N ALA A 207 -16.16 18.18 1.20
CA ALA A 207 -17.40 18.60 1.86
C ALA A 207 -18.51 17.53 1.81
N SER A 208 -18.50 16.67 0.78
CA SER A 208 -19.48 15.59 0.62
C SER A 208 -19.19 14.39 1.52
N ARG A 209 -20.12 14.06 2.43
CA ARG A 209 -19.94 13.03 3.48
C ARG A 209 -19.86 11.59 2.96
N LYS A 210 -20.51 11.26 1.84
CA LYS A 210 -20.74 9.85 1.44
C LYS A 210 -19.46 9.07 1.10
N HIS A 211 -18.38 9.76 0.72
CA HIS A 211 -17.10 9.15 0.33
C HIS A 211 -15.88 9.91 0.89
N ALA A 212 -16.08 10.80 1.87
CA ALA A 212 -15.07 11.77 2.30
C ALA A 212 -13.73 11.14 2.66
N PHE A 213 -13.73 10.00 3.37
CA PHE A 213 -12.51 9.39 3.86
C PHE A 213 -11.63 8.75 2.77
N SER A 214 -12.22 7.82 2.00
CA SER A 214 -11.51 7.14 0.91
C SER A 214 -11.07 8.12 -0.18
N LEU A 215 -11.91 9.11 -0.49
CA LEU A 215 -11.54 10.20 -1.40
C LEU A 215 -10.39 11.05 -0.82
N ARG A 216 -10.44 11.43 0.46
CA ARG A 216 -9.37 12.19 1.15
C ARG A 216 -8.02 11.50 1.01
N LEU A 217 -7.94 10.19 1.27
CA LEU A 217 -6.68 9.44 1.15
C LEU A 217 -6.08 9.56 -0.25
N GLU A 218 -6.89 9.35 -1.29
CA GLU A 218 -6.44 9.40 -2.69
C GLU A 218 -6.01 10.82 -3.10
N LEU A 219 -6.80 11.84 -2.75
CA LEU A 219 -6.48 13.23 -3.07
C LEU A 219 -5.21 13.70 -2.36
N ILE A 220 -5.03 13.35 -1.08
CA ILE A 220 -3.83 13.70 -0.32
C ILE A 220 -2.59 13.10 -0.97
N GLN A 221 -2.64 11.83 -1.40
CA GLN A 221 -1.51 11.17 -2.04
C GLN A 221 -1.14 11.83 -3.37
N ILE A 222 -2.14 12.19 -4.20
CA ILE A 222 -1.94 12.90 -5.46
C ILE A 222 -1.28 14.27 -5.23
N LEU A 223 -1.82 15.04 -4.29
CA LEU A 223 -1.34 16.40 -4.01
C LEU A 223 0.06 16.38 -3.40
N PHE A 224 0.32 15.49 -2.45
CA PHE A 224 1.64 15.33 -1.84
C PHE A 224 2.73 15.07 -2.88
N GLN A 225 2.49 14.12 -3.79
CA GLN A 225 3.45 13.82 -4.87
C GLN A 225 3.64 15.01 -5.81
N SER A 226 2.55 15.72 -6.13
CA SER A 226 2.56 16.85 -7.05
C SER A 226 3.32 18.05 -6.48
N LEU A 227 3.14 18.34 -5.18
CA LEU A 227 3.89 19.39 -4.47
C LEU A 227 5.40 19.14 -4.52
N ILE A 228 5.83 17.88 -4.35
CA ILE A 228 7.24 17.49 -4.46
C ILE A 228 7.74 17.68 -5.90
N ASN A 229 6.99 17.21 -6.89
CA ASN A 229 7.38 17.27 -8.30
C ASN A 229 7.50 18.73 -8.80
N HIS A 230 6.57 19.61 -8.40
CA HIS A 230 6.60 21.04 -8.73
C HIS A 230 7.53 21.88 -7.83
N GLN A 231 8.23 21.25 -6.88
CA GLN A 231 9.16 21.92 -5.95
C GLN A 231 8.50 23.04 -5.11
N LEU A 232 7.26 22.83 -4.68
CA LEU A 232 6.43 23.79 -3.94
C LEU A 232 6.65 23.69 -2.43
N SER A 233 7.79 24.15 -1.93
CA SER A 233 8.17 23.93 -0.53
C SER A 233 7.38 24.73 0.51
N GLU A 234 6.82 25.89 0.16
CA GLU A 234 6.05 26.70 1.12
C GLU A 234 4.69 26.06 1.39
N GLU A 235 4.02 25.61 0.33
CA GLU A 235 2.73 24.91 0.38
C GLU A 235 2.88 23.53 1.00
N LEU A 236 3.99 22.85 0.75
CA LEU A 236 4.30 21.54 1.33
C LEU A 236 4.25 21.54 2.86
N LEU A 237 4.73 22.60 3.54
CA LEU A 237 4.67 22.64 5.00
C LEU A 237 3.24 22.73 5.52
N LEU A 238 2.43 23.61 4.94
CA LEU A 238 1.01 23.75 5.30
C LEU A 238 0.28 22.43 5.05
N PHE A 239 0.52 21.85 3.88
CA PHE A 239 -0.05 20.57 3.49
C PHE A 239 0.33 19.45 4.48
N LEU A 240 1.62 19.34 4.84
CA LEU A 240 2.11 18.34 5.78
C LEU A 240 1.51 18.51 7.18
N ARG A 241 1.40 19.73 7.69
CA ARG A 241 0.79 19.97 9.02
C ARG A 241 -0.65 19.47 9.12
N GLU A 242 -1.41 19.61 8.04
CA GLU A 242 -2.82 19.22 8.00
C GLU A 242 -3.01 17.74 7.64
N ASN A 243 -2.10 17.16 6.85
CA ASN A 243 -2.36 15.89 6.17
C ASN A 243 -1.33 14.78 6.45
N SER A 244 -0.22 15.04 7.15
CA SER A 244 0.82 14.02 7.42
C SER A 244 0.28 12.70 7.98
N PRO A 245 -0.75 12.65 8.87
CA PRO A 245 -1.26 11.38 9.40
C PRO A 245 -1.96 10.50 8.36
N PHE A 246 -2.38 11.07 7.22
CA PHE A 246 -3.07 10.38 6.14
C PHE A 246 -2.12 9.93 5.02
N ILE A 247 -0.86 10.39 5.03
CA ILE A 247 0.14 10.01 4.03
C ILE A 247 0.74 8.67 4.44
N ASN A 248 0.52 7.62 3.64
CA ASN A 248 1.01 6.27 3.90
C ASN A 248 1.70 5.66 2.67
N ASP A 249 2.43 4.56 2.90
CA ASP A 249 3.08 3.74 1.87
C ASP A 249 3.96 4.53 0.87
N ILE A 250 4.67 5.55 1.36
CA ILE A 250 5.59 6.37 0.57
C ILE A 250 6.86 5.57 0.28
N ASP A 251 7.30 5.55 -0.97
CA ASP A 251 8.55 4.92 -1.35
C ASP A 251 9.77 5.77 -0.96
N LEU A 252 10.92 5.12 -0.79
CA LEU A 252 12.17 5.77 -0.36
C LEU A 252 12.63 6.88 -1.31
N THR A 253 12.37 6.76 -2.62
CA THR A 253 12.76 7.78 -3.62
C THR A 253 11.97 9.06 -3.42
N THR A 254 10.67 8.94 -3.15
CA THR A 254 9.81 10.10 -2.87
C THR A 254 10.24 10.81 -1.59
N VAL A 255 10.62 10.06 -0.55
CA VAL A 255 11.19 10.65 0.67
C VAL A 255 12.50 11.38 0.39
N GLY A 256 13.41 10.82 -0.42
CA GLY A 256 14.65 11.50 -0.82
C GLY A 256 14.42 12.81 -1.59
N LYS A 257 13.45 12.81 -2.52
CA LYS A 257 13.01 14.03 -3.22
C LYS A 257 12.45 15.08 -2.26
N LEU A 258 11.67 14.65 -1.26
CA LEU A 258 11.14 15.51 -0.22
C LEU A 258 12.26 16.15 0.61
N ILE A 259 13.21 15.36 1.12
CA ILE A 259 14.38 15.88 1.85
C ILE A 259 15.18 16.87 1.00
N SER A 260 15.39 16.55 -0.28
CA SER A 260 16.07 17.42 -1.24
C SER A 260 15.35 18.74 -1.45
N LEU A 261 14.01 18.72 -1.54
CA LEU A 261 13.19 19.92 -1.67
C LEU A 261 13.32 20.81 -0.42
N ILE A 262 13.19 20.20 0.76
CA ILE A 262 13.35 20.87 2.06
C ILE A 262 14.76 21.50 2.19
N ALA A 263 15.79 20.80 1.71
CA ALA A 263 17.16 21.30 1.66
C ALA A 263 17.35 22.50 0.72
N LYS A 264 16.56 22.63 -0.35
CA LYS A 264 16.61 23.78 -1.26
C LYS A 264 15.86 25.01 -0.75
N THR A 265 14.88 24.84 0.15
CA THR A 265 14.09 25.95 0.70
C THR A 265 14.97 26.96 1.44
N ARG A 266 14.96 28.23 1.00
CA ARG A 266 15.75 29.29 1.65
C ARG A 266 15.09 29.73 2.95
N LEU A 267 15.87 29.83 4.01
CA LEU A 267 15.39 30.44 5.26
C LEU A 267 15.14 31.94 5.01
N SER A 268 13.97 32.42 5.43
CA SER A 268 13.51 33.79 5.23
C SER A 268 12.61 34.23 6.39
N ARG A 269 12.11 35.46 6.35
CA ARG A 269 11.07 35.91 7.30
C ARG A 269 9.77 35.09 7.20
N LYS A 270 9.45 34.58 6.01
CA LYS A 270 8.25 33.75 5.76
C LYS A 270 8.47 32.28 6.09
N PHE A 271 9.70 31.80 5.93
CA PHE A 271 10.08 30.41 6.20
C PHE A 271 11.25 30.38 7.20
N SER A 272 10.91 30.34 8.47
CA SER A 272 11.86 30.42 9.59
C SER A 272 12.52 29.07 9.91
N ARG A 273 13.50 29.08 10.81
CA ARG A 273 14.06 27.83 11.38
C ARG A 273 12.99 26.98 12.08
N GLN A 274 12.02 27.63 12.73
CA GLN A 274 10.92 26.94 13.40
C GLN A 274 10.03 26.18 12.40
N ASN A 275 9.77 26.77 11.23
CA ASN A 275 9.05 26.10 10.14
C ASN A 275 9.79 24.84 9.65
N LEU A 276 11.13 24.91 9.57
CA LEU A 276 11.94 23.75 9.21
C LEU A 276 11.87 22.64 10.28
N ILE A 277 11.92 22.98 11.56
CA ILE A 277 11.77 22.03 12.68
C ILE A 277 10.41 21.34 12.61
N GLU A 278 9.34 22.10 12.39
CA GLU A 278 7.99 21.55 12.28
C GLU A 278 7.82 20.65 11.07
N MET A 279 8.45 20.99 9.94
CA MET A 279 8.44 20.09 8.79
C MET A 279 9.12 18.77 9.10
N ILE A 280 10.27 18.79 9.80
CA ILE A 280 10.95 17.57 10.26
C ILE A 280 10.07 16.76 11.22
N LYS A 281 9.28 17.43 12.08
CA LYS A 281 8.27 16.74 12.92
C LYS A 281 7.22 16.04 12.06
N CYS A 282 6.66 16.69 11.04
CA CYS A 282 5.71 16.04 10.13
C CYS A 282 6.35 14.86 9.35
N LEU A 283 7.67 14.86 9.11
CA LEU A 283 8.35 13.72 8.50
C LEU A 283 8.38 12.48 9.40
N SER A 284 8.29 12.64 10.74
CA SER A 284 8.16 11.51 11.67
C SER A 284 6.90 10.68 11.38
N ASP A 285 5.80 11.34 11.02
CA ASP A 285 4.50 10.70 10.77
C ASP A 285 4.50 9.83 9.51
N LEU A 286 5.50 9.98 8.63
CA LEU A 286 5.59 9.20 7.40
C LEU A 286 6.05 7.75 7.65
N HIS A 287 6.60 7.45 8.84
CA HIS A 287 7.03 6.11 9.24
C HIS A 287 7.99 5.40 8.26
N THR A 288 8.86 6.17 7.60
CA THR A 288 9.77 5.69 6.55
C THR A 288 11.22 6.05 6.87
N PRO A 289 12.19 5.12 6.75
CA PRO A 289 13.61 5.42 6.88
C PRO A 289 14.16 6.18 5.66
N LEU A 290 15.38 6.72 5.79
CA LEU A 290 16.05 7.44 4.70
C LEU A 290 17.08 6.55 4.00
N LEU A 291 17.31 6.79 2.70
CA LEU A 291 18.45 6.20 2.01
C LEU A 291 19.75 6.86 2.46
N ALA A 292 20.85 6.09 2.45
CA ALA A 292 22.16 6.62 2.80
C ALA A 292 22.57 7.85 1.96
N ASP A 293 22.19 7.90 0.68
CA ASP A 293 22.51 9.04 -0.19
C ASP A 293 21.76 10.32 0.22
N ASP A 294 20.52 10.18 0.68
CA ASP A 294 19.70 11.30 1.16
C ASP A 294 20.19 11.83 2.52
N MET A 295 20.93 11.01 3.28
CA MET A 295 21.48 11.40 4.57
C MET A 295 22.51 12.51 4.45
N VAL A 296 23.32 12.52 3.40
CA VAL A 296 24.30 13.60 3.19
C VAL A 296 23.56 14.94 3.06
N ILE A 297 22.45 14.95 2.33
CA ILE A 297 21.62 16.14 2.15
C ILE A 297 20.99 16.57 3.48
N LEU A 298 20.40 15.64 4.23
CA LEU A 298 19.79 15.94 5.52
C LEU A 298 20.82 16.43 6.56
N VAL A 299 21.90 15.67 6.78
CA VAL A 299 22.90 15.97 7.80
C VAL A 299 23.61 17.27 7.48
N ASP A 300 24.19 17.40 6.29
CA ASP A 300 25.06 18.54 6.01
C ASP A 300 24.27 19.80 5.70
N LYS A 301 23.22 19.72 4.86
CA LYS A 301 22.47 20.92 4.45
C LYS A 301 21.40 21.32 5.45
N LEU A 302 20.67 20.38 6.05
CA LEU A 302 19.58 20.71 6.96
C LEU A 302 20.04 20.80 8.42
N LEU A 303 20.65 19.75 8.95
CA LEU A 303 21.00 19.71 10.36
C LEU A 303 22.18 20.64 10.68
N LYS A 304 23.32 20.50 10.01
CA LYS A 304 24.51 21.33 10.27
C LYS A 304 24.34 22.76 9.78
N GLN A 305 24.08 22.96 8.49
CA GLN A 305 24.10 24.31 7.89
C GLN A 305 22.90 25.17 8.27
N LYS A 306 21.67 24.64 8.23
CA LYS A 306 20.46 25.45 8.47
C LYS A 306 20.05 25.52 9.94
N LEU A 307 20.04 24.37 10.62
CA LEU A 307 19.61 24.28 12.01
C LEU A 307 20.76 24.51 13.00
N GLY A 308 21.99 24.18 12.64
CA GLY A 308 23.16 24.44 13.47
C GLY A 308 23.44 23.33 14.50
N TYR A 309 23.04 22.09 14.24
CA TYR A 309 23.43 20.96 15.10
C TYR A 309 24.95 20.79 15.08
N GLN A 310 25.55 20.73 16.27
CA GLN A 310 27.01 20.59 16.43
C GLN A 310 27.43 19.14 16.60
N ASN A 311 26.60 18.34 17.27
CA ASN A 311 26.91 16.96 17.59
C ASN A 311 25.94 16.03 16.83
N ILE A 312 26.48 15.38 15.80
CA ILE A 312 25.77 14.43 14.94
C ILE A 312 26.62 13.17 14.87
N GLN A 313 26.08 12.05 15.35
CA GLN A 313 26.81 10.80 15.49
C GLN A 313 25.99 9.64 14.93
N ASP A 314 26.68 8.72 14.25
CA ASP A 314 26.14 7.39 13.99
C ASP A 314 26.07 6.62 15.30
N VAL A 315 24.91 6.05 15.61
CA VAL A 315 24.65 5.32 16.84
C VAL A 315 24.10 3.93 16.54
N GLN A 316 24.50 2.97 17.36
CA GLN A 316 23.86 1.65 17.39
C GLN A 316 22.90 1.60 18.58
N ILE A 317 21.62 1.46 18.27
CA ILE A 317 20.56 1.41 19.28
C ILE A 317 20.21 -0.06 19.53
N ASP A 318 20.22 -0.47 20.80
CA ASP A 318 19.82 -1.83 21.20
C ASP A 318 18.37 -2.09 20.76
N PRO A 319 18.11 -3.08 19.89
CA PRO A 319 16.78 -3.41 19.38
C PRO A 319 15.72 -3.64 20.48
N LYS A 320 16.14 -4.12 21.65
CA LYS A 320 15.23 -4.40 22.77
C LYS A 320 14.93 -3.19 23.62
N LYS A 321 15.96 -2.40 23.94
CA LYS A 321 15.84 -1.26 24.87
C LYS A 321 15.37 0.01 24.17
N GLY A 322 15.80 0.22 22.92
CA GLY A 322 15.53 1.45 22.19
C GLY A 322 16.21 2.68 22.79
N ILE A 323 17.19 2.52 23.69
CA ILE A 323 17.88 3.64 24.34
C ILE A 323 19.07 4.05 23.49
N CYS A 324 19.11 5.33 23.11
CA CYS A 324 20.23 5.91 22.40
C CYS A 324 21.46 6.03 23.32
N PRO A 325 22.62 5.43 22.98
CA PRO A 325 23.81 5.52 23.82
C PRO A 325 24.44 6.91 23.85
N CYS A 326 24.15 7.75 22.85
CA CYS A 326 24.70 9.11 22.74
C CYS A 326 23.99 10.11 23.67
N CYS A 327 22.66 10.06 23.74
CA CYS A 327 21.86 11.06 24.47
C CYS A 327 20.96 10.49 25.57
N GLY A 328 20.94 9.17 25.76
CA GLY A 328 20.12 8.50 26.78
C GLY A 328 18.61 8.43 26.49
N ASN A 329 18.12 9.11 25.45
CA ASN A 329 16.70 9.10 25.11
C ASN A 329 16.24 7.72 24.61
N GLN A 330 15.03 7.34 24.98
CA GLN A 330 14.38 6.11 24.54
C GLN A 330 13.49 6.36 23.32
N LEU A 331 13.72 5.59 22.25
CA LEU A 331 12.86 5.56 21.08
C LEU A 331 11.52 4.91 21.39
N THR A 332 10.44 5.44 20.81
CA THR A 332 9.08 4.98 21.09
C THR A 332 8.58 3.99 20.03
N GLY A 333 7.69 3.09 20.43
CA GLY A 333 7.04 2.14 19.53
C GLY A 333 5.54 2.39 19.41
N LEU A 334 4.80 1.33 19.09
CA LEU A 334 3.35 1.31 19.21
C LEU A 334 2.94 1.55 20.67
N ASN A 335 2.12 2.56 20.92
CA ASN A 335 1.62 2.83 22.26
C ASN A 335 0.44 1.89 22.63
N ASN A 336 0.00 1.91 23.90
CA ASN A 336 -1.06 1.03 24.37
C ASN A 336 -2.41 1.31 23.71
N GLU A 337 -2.75 2.59 23.48
CA GLU A 337 -4.00 2.98 22.83
C GLU A 337 -4.07 2.46 21.40
N GLU A 338 -3.02 2.68 20.61
CA GLU A 338 -2.86 2.17 19.24
C GLU A 338 -2.95 0.64 19.22
N PHE A 339 -2.32 -0.04 20.19
CA PHE A 339 -2.41 -1.48 20.32
C PHE A 339 -3.85 -1.94 20.60
N TYR A 340 -4.57 -1.29 21.53
CA TYR A 340 -5.95 -1.66 21.84
C TYR A 340 -6.89 -1.41 20.67
N GLN A 341 -6.69 -0.32 19.92
CA GLN A 341 -7.43 -0.07 18.68
C GLN A 341 -7.19 -1.20 17.65
N LEU A 342 -5.94 -1.61 17.46
CA LEU A 342 -5.62 -2.74 16.58
C LEU A 342 -6.25 -4.04 17.07
N LYS A 343 -6.12 -4.37 18.36
CA LYS A 343 -6.67 -5.59 18.99
C LYS A 343 -8.19 -5.66 18.86
N HIS A 344 -8.89 -4.55 19.11
CA HIS A 344 -10.36 -4.46 19.07
C HIS A 344 -10.94 -4.87 17.71
N HIS A 345 -10.31 -4.46 16.61
CA HIS A 345 -10.75 -4.79 15.25
C HIS A 345 -10.09 -6.03 14.67
N PHE A 346 -9.13 -6.64 15.37
CA PHE A 346 -8.26 -7.67 14.80
C PHE A 346 -9.05 -8.89 14.33
N LYS A 347 -9.89 -9.46 15.22
CA LYS A 347 -10.66 -10.68 14.97
C LYS A 347 -11.56 -10.54 13.74
N SER A 348 -12.31 -9.44 13.65
CA SER A 348 -13.27 -9.23 12.55
C SER A 348 -12.60 -9.06 11.20
N ILE A 349 -11.37 -8.52 11.16
CA ILE A 349 -10.60 -8.34 9.92
C ILE A 349 -9.97 -9.65 9.45
N ILE A 350 -9.32 -10.40 10.36
CA ILE A 350 -8.58 -11.63 9.96
C ILE A 350 -9.51 -12.82 9.71
N PHE A 351 -10.65 -12.88 10.40
CA PHE A 351 -11.68 -13.92 10.29
C PHE A 351 -12.91 -13.46 9.49
N ASP A 352 -12.74 -12.51 8.56
CA ASP A 352 -13.83 -12.03 7.72
C ASP A 352 -14.50 -13.20 6.96
N SER A 353 -15.80 -13.36 7.20
CA SER A 353 -16.67 -14.36 6.57
C SER A 353 -16.69 -14.33 5.04
N ASN A 354 -16.25 -13.22 4.42
CA ASN A 354 -16.15 -13.10 2.96
C ASN A 354 -14.85 -13.68 2.38
N ASP A 355 -13.93 -14.16 3.20
CA ASP A 355 -12.73 -14.85 2.73
C ASP A 355 -13.14 -16.15 2.00
N LYS A 356 -12.74 -16.28 0.72
CA LYS A 356 -13.11 -17.40 -0.15
C LYS A 356 -12.75 -18.76 0.46
N TYR A 357 -11.66 -18.83 1.23
CA TYR A 357 -11.23 -20.06 1.91
C TYR A 357 -12.12 -20.44 3.10
N MET A 358 -12.82 -19.48 3.70
CA MET A 358 -13.73 -19.70 4.81
C MET A 358 -15.12 -20.15 4.36
N MET A 359 -15.56 -19.70 3.18
CA MET A 359 -16.90 -19.99 2.64
C MET A 359 -17.14 -21.48 2.36
N ASP A 360 -16.10 -22.24 1.99
CA ASP A 360 -16.24 -23.65 1.61
C ASP A 360 -16.47 -24.58 2.82
N ASN A 361 -16.18 -24.13 4.05
CA ASN A 361 -16.45 -24.91 5.27
C ASN A 361 -16.61 -24.04 6.54
N LEU A 362 -17.55 -23.10 6.47
CA LEU A 362 -17.76 -22.07 7.49
C LEU A 362 -18.00 -22.66 8.89
N THR A 363 -18.81 -23.70 9.02
CA THR A 363 -19.17 -24.31 10.32
C THR A 363 -17.97 -24.94 11.01
N GLU A 364 -17.17 -25.74 10.30
CA GLU A 364 -16.01 -26.41 10.90
C GLU A 364 -14.93 -25.41 11.30
N TYR A 365 -14.78 -24.34 10.53
CA TYR A 365 -13.92 -23.23 10.91
C TYR A 365 -14.40 -22.54 12.19
N HIS A 366 -15.71 -22.24 12.31
CA HIS A 366 -16.26 -21.61 13.52
C HIS A 366 -16.05 -22.50 14.75
N LEU A 367 -16.31 -23.81 14.63
CA LEU A 367 -16.09 -24.76 15.72
C LEU A 367 -14.60 -24.82 16.11
N GLN A 368 -13.69 -24.83 15.15
CA GLN A 368 -12.25 -24.79 15.43
C GLN A 368 -11.82 -23.47 16.10
N LEU A 369 -12.36 -22.33 15.67
CA LEU A 369 -12.07 -21.05 16.30
C LEU A 369 -12.57 -21.03 17.75
N MET A 370 -13.80 -21.48 18.01
CA MET A 370 -14.34 -21.62 19.37
C MET A 370 -13.49 -22.56 20.23
N ASP A 371 -13.09 -23.70 19.68
CA ASP A 371 -12.23 -24.66 20.37
C ASP A 371 -10.85 -24.05 20.70
N PHE A 372 -10.27 -23.33 19.75
CA PHE A 372 -9.01 -22.62 19.91
C PHE A 372 -9.11 -21.55 21.00
N GLU A 373 -10.15 -20.70 20.97
CA GLU A 373 -10.37 -19.67 21.98
C GLU A 373 -10.50 -20.29 23.37
N THR A 374 -11.34 -21.32 23.51
CA THR A 374 -11.62 -21.96 24.79
C THR A 374 -10.39 -22.66 25.37
N LYS A 375 -9.63 -23.40 24.55
CA LYS A 375 -8.48 -24.18 25.03
C LYS A 375 -7.20 -23.37 25.13
N THR A 376 -7.05 -22.36 24.28
CA THR A 376 -5.75 -21.70 24.04
C THR A 376 -5.73 -20.27 24.54
N LEU A 377 -6.84 -19.54 24.51
CA LEU A 377 -6.84 -18.09 24.81
C LEU A 377 -7.52 -17.72 26.14
N ILE A 378 -8.46 -18.52 26.65
CA ILE A 378 -9.11 -18.26 27.95
C ILE A 378 -8.22 -18.79 29.08
N ASP A 379 -7.77 -17.89 29.96
CA ASP A 379 -7.17 -18.26 31.26
C ASP A 379 -8.27 -18.35 32.33
N ASN A 380 -8.16 -19.35 33.21
CA ASN A 380 -9.06 -19.48 34.37
C ASN A 380 -8.76 -18.43 35.47
N ASP A 381 -7.63 -17.72 35.37
CA ASP A 381 -7.16 -16.72 36.33
C ASP A 381 -7.18 -15.32 35.70
N GLU A 382 -8.38 -14.72 35.58
CA GLU A 382 -8.61 -13.36 35.03
C GLU A 382 -7.95 -12.21 35.84
N VAL A 383 -7.16 -12.50 36.87
CA VAL A 383 -6.78 -11.53 37.90
C VAL A 383 -5.51 -10.72 37.58
N ASN A 384 -4.70 -11.11 36.59
CA ASN A 384 -3.47 -10.36 36.26
C ASN A 384 -3.23 -10.15 34.75
N ASN A 385 -3.81 -9.08 34.21
CA ASN A 385 -3.53 -8.55 32.86
C ASN A 385 -2.08 -8.06 32.64
N SER A 386 -1.18 -8.21 33.61
CA SER A 386 0.20 -7.70 33.53
C SER A 386 1.17 -8.61 32.80
N LYS A 387 0.81 -9.88 32.53
CA LYS A 387 1.71 -10.87 31.90
C LYS A 387 1.00 -11.57 30.74
N PRO A 388 1.68 -11.81 29.60
CA PRO A 388 1.10 -12.63 28.55
C PRO A 388 0.97 -14.09 29.01
N ARG A 389 -0.10 -14.77 28.57
CA ARG A 389 -0.21 -16.24 28.70
C ARG A 389 0.92 -16.98 27.98
N TYR A 390 1.28 -16.50 26.79
CA TYR A 390 2.40 -16.99 26.00
C TYR A 390 3.33 -15.84 25.64
N ASP A 391 4.60 -15.98 25.97
CA ASP A 391 5.63 -15.00 25.61
C ASP A 391 6.01 -15.12 24.13
N LEU A 392 5.83 -16.31 23.54
CA LEU A 392 6.20 -16.62 22.17
C LEU A 392 5.15 -17.50 21.49
N ILE A 393 4.69 -17.06 20.32
CA ILE A 393 3.91 -17.88 19.38
C ILE A 393 4.85 -18.35 18.26
N VAL A 394 4.88 -19.66 18.00
CA VAL A 394 5.72 -20.27 16.96
C VAL A 394 4.84 -20.79 15.84
N ASP A 395 5.12 -20.29 14.63
CA ASP A 395 4.56 -20.80 13.39
C ASP A 395 5.24 -22.12 13.01
N GLY A 396 4.66 -23.22 13.48
CA GLY A 396 5.26 -24.54 13.43
C GLY A 396 5.54 -25.01 12.01
N LEU A 397 4.62 -24.72 11.08
CA LEU A 397 4.75 -25.12 9.70
C LEU A 397 5.80 -24.27 8.97
N ASN A 398 5.72 -22.94 9.06
CA ASN A 398 6.66 -22.06 8.37
C ASN A 398 8.11 -22.26 8.83
N VAL A 399 8.31 -22.44 10.15
CA VAL A 399 9.63 -22.73 10.72
C VAL A 399 10.18 -24.07 10.20
N SER A 400 9.35 -25.11 10.17
CA SER A 400 9.79 -26.46 9.77
C SER A 400 10.08 -26.59 8.27
N TYR A 401 9.38 -25.80 7.44
CA TYR A 401 9.54 -25.80 5.99
C TYR A 401 10.53 -24.73 5.49
N ARG A 402 11.22 -24.02 6.38
CA ARG A 402 12.24 -23.03 5.98
C ARG A 402 13.37 -23.73 5.25
N ARG A 403 13.62 -23.30 4.01
CA ARG A 403 14.64 -23.90 3.14
C ARG A 403 16.05 -23.59 3.62
N SER A 404 16.87 -24.62 3.82
CA SER A 404 18.31 -24.50 3.62
C SER A 404 18.57 -24.37 2.11
N LYS A 405 19.11 -23.24 1.64
CA LYS A 405 19.57 -23.11 0.24
C LYS A 405 20.75 -24.09 0.05
N SER A 406 20.56 -25.21 -0.65
CA SER A 406 21.67 -26.07 -1.09
C SER A 406 22.11 -25.67 -2.49
N ILE A 407 23.41 -25.46 -2.70
CA ILE A 407 23.99 -25.34 -4.04
C ILE A 407 23.89 -26.71 -4.69
N VAL A 408 23.24 -26.80 -5.85
CA VAL A 408 23.21 -28.02 -6.65
C VAL A 408 23.90 -27.70 -7.98
N ASN A 409 24.84 -28.55 -8.38
CA ASN A 409 25.39 -28.46 -9.73
C ASN A 409 24.34 -29.03 -10.67
N ASP A 410 23.89 -28.26 -11.66
CA ASP A 410 23.03 -28.83 -12.69
C ASP A 410 23.85 -29.78 -13.60
N LYS A 411 23.15 -30.45 -14.52
CA LYS A 411 23.75 -31.38 -15.48
C LYS A 411 24.73 -30.72 -16.47
N THR A 412 24.78 -29.39 -16.51
CA THR A 412 25.69 -28.59 -17.34
C THR A 412 26.92 -28.10 -16.55
N GLY A 413 27.02 -28.40 -15.25
CA GLY A 413 28.10 -27.94 -14.39
C GLY A 413 27.94 -26.49 -13.89
N LEU A 414 26.83 -25.83 -14.22
CA LEU A 414 26.49 -24.50 -13.72
C LEU A 414 25.90 -24.62 -12.31
N ARG A 415 26.42 -23.81 -11.39
CA ARG A 415 25.90 -23.69 -10.02
C ARG A 415 24.49 -23.10 -10.09
N THR A 416 23.48 -23.93 -9.87
CA THR A 416 22.10 -23.49 -9.78
C THR A 416 21.58 -23.66 -8.36
N PHE A 417 20.84 -22.66 -7.89
CA PHE A 417 20.16 -22.75 -6.60
C PHE A 417 18.91 -23.62 -6.75
N ALA A 418 19.04 -24.94 -6.62
CA ALA A 418 17.88 -25.81 -6.55
C ALA A 418 17.30 -25.85 -5.13
N LYS A 419 15.98 -25.68 -5.04
CA LYS A 419 15.19 -25.79 -3.82
C LYS A 419 15.06 -27.28 -3.46
N VAL A 420 15.99 -27.84 -2.69
CA VAL A 420 15.91 -29.25 -2.27
C VAL A 420 15.32 -29.35 -0.87
N TYR A 421 14.14 -29.97 -0.75
CA TYR A 421 13.62 -30.44 0.53
C TYR A 421 14.21 -31.83 0.79
N LYS A 422 15.08 -31.98 1.79
CA LYS A 422 15.26 -33.31 2.37
C LYS A 422 14.09 -33.54 3.32
N VAL A 423 13.03 -34.17 2.80
CA VAL A 423 11.78 -34.49 3.51
C VAL A 423 12.03 -35.18 4.87
N LYS A 424 13.16 -35.89 5.01
CA LYS A 424 13.55 -36.62 6.21
C LYS A 424 13.90 -35.76 7.44
N ASP A 425 14.14 -34.45 7.28
CA ASP A 425 14.60 -33.59 8.39
C ASP A 425 13.62 -32.46 8.74
N ILE A 426 12.42 -32.40 8.12
CA ILE A 426 11.46 -31.31 8.32
C ILE A 426 10.99 -31.23 9.78
N ASP A 427 10.71 -32.37 10.42
CA ASP A 427 10.31 -32.39 11.84
C ASP A 427 11.46 -31.99 12.78
N ASN A 428 12.70 -32.27 12.39
CA ASN A 428 13.89 -31.94 13.17
C ASN A 428 14.29 -30.46 13.04
N GLN A 429 13.88 -29.76 11.98
CA GLN A 429 14.24 -28.35 11.78
C GLN A 429 13.71 -27.44 12.88
N ILE A 430 12.42 -27.58 13.24
CA ILE A 430 11.83 -26.78 14.32
C ILE A 430 12.47 -27.08 15.66
N VAL A 431 12.75 -28.36 15.95
CA VAL A 431 13.42 -28.77 17.19
C VAL A 431 14.83 -28.20 17.25
N THR A 432 15.59 -28.33 16.16
CA THR A 432 16.95 -27.80 16.04
C THR A 432 16.97 -26.29 16.27
N LEU A 433 16.05 -25.56 15.63
CA LEU A 433 15.97 -24.11 15.77
C LEU A 433 15.59 -23.69 17.20
N MET A 434 14.65 -24.38 17.84
CA MET A 434 14.24 -24.14 19.23
C MET A 434 15.39 -24.40 20.21
N GLU A 435 16.11 -25.52 20.04
CA GLU A 435 17.21 -25.93 20.91
C GLU A 435 18.47 -25.07 20.72
N GLN A 436 18.91 -24.84 19.48
CA GLN A 436 20.10 -24.03 19.16
C GLN A 436 19.97 -22.59 19.67
N ASN A 437 18.79 -22.01 19.56
CA ASN A 437 18.51 -20.65 20.03
C ASN A 437 18.03 -20.60 21.48
N ARG A 438 18.04 -21.74 22.19
CA ARG A 438 17.67 -21.87 23.62
C ARG A 438 16.30 -21.24 23.93
N LEU A 439 15.32 -21.38 23.03
CA LEU A 439 14.05 -20.68 23.13
C LEU A 439 13.26 -21.08 24.38
N THR A 440 13.30 -22.35 24.77
CA THR A 440 12.66 -22.87 25.99
C THR A 440 13.26 -22.34 27.28
N TYR A 441 14.49 -21.80 27.24
CA TYR A 441 15.11 -21.11 28.39
C TYR A 441 14.82 -19.61 28.39
N ARG A 442 14.62 -19.02 27.21
CA ARG A 442 14.40 -17.58 27.04
C ARG A 442 12.95 -17.16 27.25
N TYR A 443 12.03 -18.05 26.95
CA TYR A 443 10.59 -17.82 27.03
C TYR A 443 10.00 -18.81 28.05
N GLU A 444 9.09 -18.32 28.89
CA GLU A 444 8.49 -19.11 29.96
C GLU A 444 7.38 -20.00 29.42
N ARG A 445 6.53 -19.43 28.56
CA ARG A 445 5.41 -20.12 27.93
C ARG A 445 5.44 -19.89 26.42
N ILE A 446 5.43 -20.98 25.66
CA ILE A 446 5.50 -21.00 24.20
C ILE A 446 4.26 -21.71 23.66
N LEU A 447 3.53 -21.07 22.77
CA LEU A 447 2.49 -21.71 21.98
C LEU A 447 3.06 -22.09 20.61
N LEU A 448 3.09 -23.38 20.29
CA LEU A 448 3.46 -23.88 18.98
C LEU A 448 2.19 -24.23 18.21
N ILE A 449 1.91 -23.48 17.15
CA ILE A 449 0.76 -23.72 16.27
C ILE A 449 1.23 -24.52 15.07
N GLY A 450 0.64 -25.70 14.88
CA GLY A 450 0.93 -26.60 13.77
C GLY A 450 -0.34 -27.14 13.13
N ARG A 451 -0.19 -28.17 12.30
CA ARG A 451 -1.27 -28.82 11.58
C ARG A 451 -1.44 -30.27 12.00
N GLN A 452 -2.62 -30.84 11.81
CA GLN A 452 -2.93 -32.21 12.24
C GLN A 452 -1.96 -33.26 11.68
N HIS A 453 -1.47 -33.13 10.45
CA HIS A 453 -0.46 -34.05 9.91
C HIS A 453 0.85 -34.06 10.73
N MET A 454 1.19 -32.96 11.40
CA MET A 454 2.35 -32.85 12.29
C MET A 454 2.20 -33.67 13.58
N LYS A 455 1.02 -34.21 13.89
CA LYS A 455 0.81 -35.14 15.01
C LYS A 455 1.71 -36.38 14.91
N SER A 456 2.06 -36.77 13.69
CA SER A 456 2.92 -37.91 13.39
C SER A 456 4.42 -37.61 13.53
N TRP A 457 4.79 -36.35 13.75
CA TRP A 457 6.19 -35.91 13.75
C TRP A 457 6.88 -36.26 15.07
N PHE A 458 7.80 -37.22 15.00
CA PHE A 458 8.41 -37.83 16.18
C PHE A 458 9.24 -36.82 16.99
N GLN A 459 10.09 -36.04 16.33
CA GLN A 459 10.98 -35.10 17.04
C GLN A 459 10.20 -33.98 17.72
N LEU A 460 9.20 -33.41 17.02
CA LEU A 460 8.30 -32.40 17.57
C LEU A 460 7.59 -32.90 18.82
N ARG A 461 6.95 -34.08 18.73
CA ARG A 461 6.25 -34.69 19.87
C ARG A 461 7.20 -34.91 21.06
N ARG A 462 8.41 -35.42 20.79
CA ARG A 462 9.42 -35.64 21.83
C ARG A 462 9.88 -34.33 22.47
N MET A 463 9.99 -33.23 21.72
CA MET A 463 10.33 -31.92 22.29
C MET A 463 9.21 -31.40 23.20
N CYS A 464 7.94 -31.45 22.77
CA CYS A 464 6.81 -31.01 23.59
C CYS A 464 6.68 -31.86 24.87
N GLN A 465 6.90 -33.18 24.79
CA GLN A 465 6.90 -34.06 25.96
C GLN A 465 8.06 -33.80 26.93
N ARG A 466 9.21 -33.31 26.43
CA ARG A 466 10.36 -32.93 27.28
C ARG A 466 10.12 -31.60 28.02
N HIS A 467 9.23 -30.76 27.50
CA HIS A 467 8.94 -29.43 28.05
C HIS A 467 7.43 -29.18 28.18
N PRO A 468 6.68 -30.04 28.88
CA PRO A 468 5.21 -29.99 28.93
C PRO A 468 4.69 -28.72 29.61
N ASP A 469 5.42 -28.18 30.59
CA ASP A 469 5.01 -26.97 31.30
C ASP A 469 5.34 -25.67 30.54
N ARG A 470 6.13 -25.77 29.46
CA ARG A 470 6.63 -24.63 28.69
C ARG A 470 6.10 -24.56 27.27
N ILE A 471 5.82 -25.70 26.64
CA ILE A 471 5.40 -25.76 25.23
C ILE A 471 4.00 -26.35 25.13
N ASP A 472 3.04 -25.50 24.76
CA ASP A 472 1.70 -25.92 24.42
C ASP A 472 1.62 -26.12 22.89
N LEU A 473 1.23 -27.32 22.46
CA LEU A 473 1.09 -27.68 21.04
C LEU A 473 -0.38 -27.59 20.63
N SER A 474 -0.71 -26.67 19.73
CA SER A 474 -2.05 -26.53 19.13
C SER A 474 -2.02 -26.97 17.67
N LEU A 475 -2.75 -28.04 17.33
CA LEU A 475 -2.79 -28.60 15.97
C LEU A 475 -4.11 -28.25 15.29
N LEU A 476 -4.04 -27.36 14.31
CA LEU A 476 -5.15 -26.97 13.44
C LEU A 476 -5.42 -28.02 12.38
N LEU A 477 -6.60 -27.97 11.75
CA LEU A 477 -6.92 -28.83 10.61
C LEU A 477 -5.97 -28.51 9.45
N ASP A 478 -5.63 -29.51 8.64
CA ASP A 478 -4.61 -29.35 7.59
C ASP A 478 -4.98 -28.30 6.53
N ARG A 479 -6.28 -28.09 6.29
CA ARG A 479 -6.81 -27.13 5.31
C ARG A 479 -7.07 -25.73 5.85
N THR A 480 -6.93 -25.50 7.16
CA THR A 480 -7.15 -24.18 7.78
C THR A 480 -6.12 -23.16 7.28
N ARG A 481 -6.27 -21.87 7.52
CA ARG A 481 -5.19 -20.89 7.39
C ARG A 481 -4.61 -20.61 8.78
N ASP A 482 -3.42 -21.12 9.07
CA ASP A 482 -2.73 -21.00 10.36
C ASP A 482 -2.33 -19.58 10.69
N ASP A 483 -1.96 -18.77 9.68
CA ASP A 483 -1.62 -17.35 9.87
C ASP A 483 -2.63 -16.60 10.74
N ASN A 484 -3.94 -16.86 10.52
CA ASN A 484 -5.01 -16.21 11.27
C ASN A 484 -4.91 -16.53 12.77
N TYR A 485 -4.66 -17.78 13.13
CA TYR A 485 -4.58 -18.24 14.51
C TYR A 485 -3.28 -17.79 15.18
N ILE A 486 -2.17 -17.79 14.44
CA ILE A 486 -0.87 -17.28 14.90
C ILE A 486 -0.97 -15.81 15.27
N LEU A 487 -1.47 -15.00 14.34
CA LEU A 487 -1.64 -13.57 14.55
C LEU A 487 -2.68 -13.28 15.64
N TYR A 488 -3.78 -14.05 15.70
CA TYR A 488 -4.81 -13.87 16.71
C TYR A 488 -4.37 -14.25 18.12
N ALA A 489 -3.55 -15.28 18.28
CA ALA A 489 -2.96 -15.61 19.58
C ALA A 489 -1.96 -14.52 20.01
N ALA A 490 -1.16 -14.02 19.08
CA ALA A 490 -0.14 -13.02 19.38
C ALA A 490 -0.71 -11.66 19.77
N ILE A 491 -1.81 -11.21 19.15
CA ILE A 491 -2.42 -9.90 19.45
C ILE A 491 -3.08 -9.85 20.83
N GLN A 492 -3.23 -10.97 21.54
CA GLN A 492 -3.89 -10.97 22.84
C GLN A 492 -3.15 -10.14 23.90
N HIS A 493 -1.82 -10.00 23.78
CA HIS A 493 -1.01 -9.27 24.74
C HIS A 493 0.09 -8.45 24.04
N PRO A 494 0.37 -7.21 24.50
CA PRO A 494 1.33 -6.32 23.82
C PRO A 494 2.77 -6.81 23.84
N HIS A 495 3.14 -7.77 24.71
CA HIS A 495 4.51 -8.30 24.83
C HIS A 495 4.74 -9.67 24.18
N THR A 496 3.72 -10.27 23.56
CA THR A 496 3.85 -11.58 22.93
C THR A 496 4.62 -11.48 21.60
N MET A 497 5.66 -12.31 21.45
CA MET A 497 6.50 -12.37 20.26
C MET A 497 5.99 -13.42 19.26
N ILE A 498 6.33 -13.26 17.98
CA ILE A 498 5.96 -14.19 16.90
C ILE A 498 7.24 -14.72 16.26
N LEU A 499 7.43 -16.04 16.20
CA LEU A 499 8.48 -16.66 15.41
C LEU A 499 7.87 -17.20 14.12
N SER A 500 8.10 -16.49 13.01
CA SER A 500 7.71 -16.92 11.66
C SER A 500 8.61 -16.24 10.63
N SER A 501 8.81 -16.90 9.49
CA SER A 501 9.45 -16.31 8.31
C SER A 501 8.45 -15.71 7.34
N ASP A 502 7.13 -15.83 7.57
CA ASP A 502 6.12 -15.23 6.69
C ASP A 502 6.14 -13.71 6.80
N HIS A 503 5.88 -12.99 5.70
CA HIS A 503 5.78 -11.53 5.72
C HIS A 503 4.37 -11.03 6.08
N PHE A 504 3.36 -11.91 6.11
CA PHE A 504 1.96 -11.59 6.38
C PHE A 504 1.42 -10.43 5.50
N LYS A 505 1.90 -10.34 4.25
CA LYS A 505 1.54 -9.27 3.32
C LYS A 505 0.04 -9.27 2.99
N ASP A 506 -0.54 -10.45 2.81
CA ASP A 506 -1.98 -10.60 2.60
C ASP A 506 -2.80 -10.02 3.76
N HIS A 507 -2.40 -10.28 5.00
CA HIS A 507 -3.08 -9.75 6.19
C HIS A 507 -2.90 -8.24 6.30
N ARG A 508 -1.70 -7.72 6.06
CA ARG A 508 -1.49 -6.26 5.98
C ARG A 508 -2.43 -5.62 4.97
N ASN A 509 -2.64 -6.25 3.81
CA ASN A 509 -3.58 -5.77 2.80
C ASN A 509 -5.02 -5.79 3.34
N LYS A 510 -5.45 -6.84 4.06
CA LYS A 510 -6.78 -6.85 4.72
C LYS A 510 -6.98 -5.67 5.68
N PHE A 511 -6.00 -5.34 6.52
CA PHE A 511 -6.08 -4.18 7.43
C PHE A 511 -6.07 -2.85 6.68
N THR A 512 -5.30 -2.76 5.59
CA THR A 512 -5.25 -1.59 4.71
C THR A 512 -6.57 -1.38 3.96
N ASP A 513 -7.15 -2.46 3.45
CA ASP A 513 -8.43 -2.45 2.75
C ASP A 513 -9.56 -2.10 3.70
N TRP A 514 -9.54 -2.61 4.95
CA TRP A 514 -10.49 -2.20 5.98
C TRP A 514 -10.45 -0.68 6.18
N TYR A 515 -9.24 -0.12 6.33
CA TYR A 515 -9.02 1.32 6.49
C TYR A 515 -9.53 2.11 5.26
N ARG A 516 -9.23 1.66 4.04
CA ARG A 516 -9.61 2.35 2.78
C ARG A 516 -11.10 2.23 2.43
N ASN A 517 -11.72 1.09 2.71
CA ASN A 517 -13.04 0.70 2.17
C ASN A 517 -14.18 0.83 3.17
N GLY A 518 -13.91 1.18 4.44
CA GLY A 518 -14.99 1.27 5.42
C GLY A 518 -16.09 2.23 4.96
N SER A 519 -17.28 1.65 4.76
CA SER A 519 -18.53 2.37 4.63
C SER A 519 -18.80 3.04 5.97
N PHE A 520 -19.15 4.32 5.96
CA PHE A 520 -19.87 4.91 7.09
C PHE A 520 -21.20 4.15 7.18
N ASP A 521 -21.31 3.21 8.11
CA ASP A 521 -22.63 2.78 8.54
C ASP A 521 -23.32 4.02 9.10
N SER A 522 -24.37 4.44 8.40
CA SER A 522 -25.07 5.72 8.56
C SER A 522 -25.88 5.83 9.86
N GLN A 523 -25.49 5.11 10.91
CA GLN A 523 -26.20 5.07 12.19
C GLN A 523 -25.41 5.65 13.36
N ASN A 524 -24.09 5.87 13.24
CA ASN A 524 -23.34 6.61 14.25
C ASN A 524 -23.00 8.01 13.72
N ASN A 525 -23.64 9.00 14.35
CA ASN A 525 -23.46 10.44 14.13
C ASN A 525 -22.08 10.97 14.56
N ASP A 526 -21.08 10.11 14.73
CA ASP A 526 -19.76 10.56 15.14
C ASP A 526 -19.04 11.18 13.96
N GLU A 527 -18.90 12.48 14.10
CA GLU A 527 -18.34 13.46 13.19
C GLU A 527 -16.90 13.06 12.81
N ASN A 528 -16.65 12.86 11.52
CA ASN A 528 -15.45 13.30 10.76
C ASN A 528 -14.00 13.13 11.29
N GLU A 529 -13.69 12.56 12.45
CA GLU A 529 -12.36 12.64 13.03
C GLU A 529 -11.74 11.25 13.31
N SER A 530 -10.63 10.98 12.62
CA SER A 530 -9.63 9.98 12.99
C SER A 530 -10.09 8.51 13.08
N ARG A 531 -10.48 7.92 11.96
CA ARG A 531 -10.42 6.45 11.86
C ARG A 531 -8.95 6.00 11.99
N PRO A 532 -8.62 5.07 12.89
CA PRO A 532 -7.23 4.66 13.07
C PRO A 532 -6.72 3.95 11.82
N ASN A 533 -5.49 4.27 11.41
CA ASN A 533 -4.84 3.62 10.29
C ASN A 533 -4.37 2.21 10.66
N LEU A 534 -5.33 1.28 10.75
CA LEU A 534 -5.06 -0.09 11.20
C LEU A 534 -4.06 -0.83 10.30
N GLY A 535 -3.96 -0.48 9.01
CA GLY A 535 -2.91 -1.01 8.14
C GLY A 535 -1.50 -0.62 8.60
N LEU A 536 -1.31 0.65 8.96
CA LEU A 536 -0.06 1.15 9.54
C LEU A 536 0.18 0.57 10.94
N LEU A 537 -0.84 0.53 11.81
CA LEU A 537 -0.72 -0.03 13.16
C LEU A 537 -0.35 -1.52 13.11
N PHE A 538 -0.99 -2.30 12.23
CA PHE A 538 -0.65 -3.70 12.01
C PHE A 538 0.80 -3.87 11.56
N LYS A 539 1.25 -3.05 10.60
CA LYS A 539 2.64 -3.06 10.12
C LYS A 539 3.63 -2.78 11.25
N ARG A 540 3.38 -1.73 12.05
CA ARG A 540 4.22 -1.34 13.20
C ARG A 540 4.24 -2.42 14.28
N TRP A 541 3.07 -2.93 14.65
CA TRP A 541 2.93 -4.02 15.60
C TRP A 541 3.72 -5.25 15.13
N LEU A 542 3.48 -5.75 13.92
CA LEU A 542 4.15 -6.94 13.40
C LEU A 542 5.67 -6.77 13.37
N LYS A 543 6.17 -5.64 12.86
CA LYS A 543 7.61 -5.34 12.82
C LYS A 543 8.26 -5.32 14.21
N SER A 544 7.49 -5.00 15.26
CA SER A 544 7.97 -4.96 16.64
C SER A 544 7.86 -6.28 17.39
N ARG A 545 7.19 -7.30 16.83
CA ARG A 545 6.93 -8.59 17.49
C ARG A 545 7.50 -9.78 16.74
N GLN A 546 7.76 -9.64 15.44
CA GLN A 546 8.20 -10.74 14.62
C GLN A 546 9.71 -11.00 14.73
N ILE A 547 10.04 -12.17 15.26
CA ILE A 547 11.36 -12.78 15.20
C ILE A 547 11.45 -13.50 13.85
N ARG A 548 12.39 -13.04 13.02
CA ARG A 548 12.72 -13.69 11.76
C ARG A 548 13.85 -14.67 11.99
N ILE A 549 13.84 -15.77 11.26
CA ILE A 549 15.01 -16.63 11.17
C ILE A 549 15.91 -16.11 10.03
N GLU A 550 17.21 -16.31 10.09
CA GLU A 550 18.19 -15.87 9.08
C GLU A 550 18.85 -17.09 8.42
N GLN A 551 19.89 -16.86 7.62
CA GLN A 551 20.72 -17.96 7.12
C GLN A 551 21.43 -18.64 8.30
N GLY A 552 21.54 -19.97 8.25
CA GLY A 552 22.18 -20.73 9.32
C GLY A 552 21.34 -20.90 10.60
N MET A 553 20.01 -20.80 10.52
CA MET A 553 19.08 -20.98 11.67
C MET A 553 19.26 -19.98 12.82
N MET A 554 19.98 -18.89 12.60
CA MET A 554 20.08 -17.77 13.55
C MET A 554 18.77 -16.98 13.59
N LEU A 555 18.49 -16.32 14.72
CA LEU A 555 17.30 -15.49 14.89
C LEU A 555 17.63 -14.00 14.88
N ARG A 556 16.93 -13.26 14.03
CA ARG A 556 16.89 -11.79 14.03
C ARG A 556 15.71 -11.34 14.88
N TYR A 557 16.03 -10.69 15.99
CA TYR A 557 15.03 -10.09 16.87
C TYR A 557 14.59 -8.72 16.34
N PRO A 558 13.30 -8.38 16.47
CA PRO A 558 12.78 -7.10 16.00
C PRO A 558 13.16 -5.95 16.93
N ASN A 559 13.15 -4.73 16.38
CA ASN A 559 13.20 -3.50 17.17
C ASN A 559 11.88 -3.35 17.94
N GLN A 560 11.93 -3.06 19.23
CA GLN A 560 10.74 -2.77 20.06
C GLN A 560 10.22 -1.34 19.90
N PHE A 561 10.81 -0.57 18.98
CA PHE A 561 10.53 0.82 18.67
C PHE A 561 10.32 1.00 17.16
N ASP A 562 9.66 2.10 16.78
CA ASP A 562 9.37 2.40 15.39
C ASP A 562 10.63 2.77 14.60
N THR A 563 10.73 2.28 13.36
CA THR A 563 11.75 2.74 12.40
C THR A 563 11.24 3.99 11.69
N LYS A 564 11.22 5.13 12.39
CA LYS A 564 10.85 6.46 11.91
C LYS A 564 11.77 7.52 12.48
N ILE A 565 11.70 8.76 11.99
CA ILE A 565 12.39 9.88 12.63
C ILE A 565 11.78 10.09 14.01
N HIS A 566 12.56 10.00 15.08
CA HIS A 566 12.11 10.36 16.43
C HIS A 566 12.55 11.78 16.76
N VAL A 567 11.62 12.55 17.32
CA VAL A 567 11.85 13.94 17.74
C VAL A 567 11.60 14.03 19.23
N HIS A 568 12.63 14.37 20.00
CA HIS A 568 12.54 14.55 21.46
C HIS A 568 12.73 16.03 21.78
N HIS A 569 11.86 16.56 22.62
CA HIS A 569 12.06 17.89 23.17
C HIS A 569 12.94 17.82 24.42
N ASN A 570 13.91 18.71 24.49
CA ASN A 570 14.66 18.98 25.70
C ASN A 570 14.37 20.44 26.06
N ASP A 571 13.77 20.63 27.24
CA ASP A 571 13.32 21.94 27.75
C ASP A 571 14.47 22.95 27.87
N GLU A 572 15.72 22.47 27.94
CA GLU A 572 16.92 23.29 28.05
C GLU A 572 17.48 23.75 26.69
N SER A 573 16.99 23.18 25.57
CA SER A 573 17.56 23.41 24.23
C SER A 573 16.56 24.01 23.26
N LYS A 574 17.05 24.86 22.34
CA LYS A 574 16.22 25.48 21.30
C LYS A 574 15.92 24.53 20.13
N LEU A 575 16.70 23.46 19.98
CA LEU A 575 16.56 22.45 18.94
C LEU A 575 16.16 21.11 19.56
N PRO A 576 15.20 20.36 18.97
CA PRO A 576 14.90 19.02 19.46
C PRO A 576 16.08 18.07 19.27
N ILE A 577 16.13 16.99 20.03
CA ILE A 577 17.04 15.88 19.75
C ILE A 577 16.38 15.00 18.70
N LEU A 578 17.12 14.65 17.64
CA LEU A 578 16.61 13.85 16.54
C LEU A 578 17.28 12.47 16.51
N HIS A 579 16.50 11.41 16.32
CA HIS A 579 17.00 10.09 15.94
C HIS A 579 16.47 9.70 14.57
N ILE A 580 17.37 9.49 13.62
CA ILE A 580 17.02 9.37 12.20
C ILE A 580 17.44 7.98 11.72
N PRO A 581 16.49 7.12 11.29
CA PRO A 581 16.80 5.80 10.77
C PRO A 581 17.26 5.87 9.32
N VAL A 582 18.31 5.12 9.02
CA VAL A 582 18.98 5.10 7.72
C VAL A 582 19.05 3.68 7.18
N VAL A 583 18.68 3.49 5.92
CA VAL A 583 18.90 2.25 5.19
C VAL A 583 20.38 2.12 4.85
N LEU A 584 21.07 1.20 5.54
CA LEU A 584 22.48 0.86 5.28
C LEU A 584 22.61 -0.11 4.11
N VAL A 585 21.69 -1.08 4.04
CA VAL A 585 21.63 -2.07 2.96
C VAL A 585 20.16 -2.26 2.60
N PRO A 586 19.74 -1.86 1.38
CA PRO A 586 18.42 -2.19 0.88
C PRO A 586 18.26 -3.71 0.82
N ASP A 587 17.09 -4.19 1.23
CA ASP A 587 16.75 -5.60 1.06
C ASP A 587 16.18 -5.75 -0.36
N PRO A 588 16.76 -6.62 -1.20
CA PRO A 588 16.36 -6.75 -2.60
C PRO A 588 15.03 -7.49 -2.80
N TYR A 589 14.46 -8.08 -1.74
CA TYR A 589 13.24 -8.89 -1.80
C TYR A 589 12.08 -8.28 -1.00
N ASP A 590 12.36 -7.43 -0.02
CA ASP A 590 11.31 -6.75 0.75
C ASP A 590 11.70 -5.31 1.16
N ASN A 591 10.98 -4.32 0.64
CA ASN A 591 11.17 -2.88 0.92
C ASN A 591 11.01 -2.49 2.40
N ASP A 592 10.66 -3.46 3.26
CA ASP A 592 10.38 -3.25 4.66
C ASP A 592 11.41 -3.88 5.63
N ASP A 593 12.33 -4.72 5.13
CA ASP A 593 13.27 -5.51 5.94
C ASP A 593 14.74 -5.08 5.86
N HIS A 594 14.94 -3.85 5.38
CA HIS A 594 16.24 -3.18 5.25
C HIS A 594 17.11 -3.27 6.50
N LYS A 595 18.43 -3.33 6.30
CA LYS A 595 19.37 -3.14 7.40
C LYS A 595 19.41 -1.67 7.78
N ILE A 596 19.00 -1.35 9.01
CA ILE A 596 18.87 0.04 9.48
C ILE A 596 20.04 0.43 10.40
N GLY A 597 20.62 1.60 10.16
CA GLY A 597 21.48 2.35 11.07
C GLY A 597 20.74 3.56 11.63
N TRP A 598 21.31 4.20 12.65
CA TRP A 598 20.68 5.35 13.32
C TRP A 598 21.65 6.51 13.43
N ILE A 599 21.16 7.72 13.23
CA ILE A 599 21.88 8.95 13.54
C ILE A 599 21.23 9.63 14.73
N CYS A 600 22.03 10.06 15.70
CA CYS A 600 21.61 10.97 16.76
C CYS A 600 22.13 12.38 16.44
N ALA A 601 21.24 13.36 16.40
CA ALA A 601 21.60 14.77 16.30
C ALA A 601 21.12 15.50 17.56
N ASN A 602 22.06 16.08 18.30
CA ASN A 602 21.77 16.88 19.50
C ASN A 602 22.59 18.18 19.49
N GLN A 603 22.18 19.11 20.35
CA GLN A 603 22.77 20.46 20.39
C GLN A 603 24.02 20.54 21.27
N SER A 604 24.26 19.54 22.14
CA SER A 604 25.32 19.53 23.15
C SER A 604 25.46 18.16 23.78
#